data_AF-A0A397JKZ0-F1
#
_entry.id   AF-A0A397JKZ0-F1
#
_cell.length_a   1.000
_cell.length_b   1.000
_cell.length_c   1.000
_cell.angle_alpha   90.00
_cell.angle_beta   90.00
_cell.angle_gamma   90.00
#
_symmetry.space_group_name_H-M   'P 1'
#
loop_
_entity.id
_entity.type
_entity.pdbx_description
1 polymer ?
#
loop_
_entity_poly.entity_id
_entity_poly.type
_entity_poly.pdbx_seq_one_letter_code
_entity_poly.pdbx_strand_id
1 'polypeptide(L)'
;MSPNEAVKRALKGEKIIADSAVKHRRPIGFDEPRLTYKDSVLYLLEPGELEFGNRRITDMNWSPKVYRIKESLIQKNQPVLYWLMDKNGNGPERSFVREQLLLVNNNIKYPPKWILKQY
;
A
#
# COMPACT_ATOMS: atom_id res chain seq x y z
N MET A 1 30.20 5.93 9.63
CA MET A 1 31.09 5.21 8.69
C MET A 1 31.11 5.99 7.38
N SER A 2 32.28 6.31 6.83
CA SER A 2 32.36 7.00 5.53
C SER A 2 32.02 6.02 4.39
N PRO A 3 31.33 6.44 3.31
CA PRO A 3 31.00 5.57 2.17
C PRO A 3 32.23 4.83 1.61
N ASN A 4 33.39 5.49 1.55
CA ASN A 4 34.64 4.89 1.06
C ASN A 4 35.21 3.80 1.99
N GLU A 5 34.96 3.91 3.29
CA GLU A 5 35.35 2.90 4.28
C GLU A 5 34.44 1.67 4.22
N ALA A 6 33.14 1.89 4.02
CA ALA A 6 32.18 0.82 3.81
C ALA A 6 32.51 0.01 2.55
N VAL A 7 32.80 0.68 1.42
CA VAL A 7 33.18 0.00 0.17
C VAL A 7 34.43 -0.87 0.37
N LYS A 8 35.46 -0.36 1.06
CA LYS A 8 36.69 -1.14 1.33
C LYS A 8 36.45 -2.38 2.19
N ARG A 9 35.54 -2.30 3.17
CA ARG A 9 35.18 -3.43 4.04
C ARG A 9 34.31 -4.46 3.34
N ALA A 10 33.40 -4.02 2.47
CA ALA A 10 32.57 -4.90 1.65
C ALA A 10 33.43 -5.75 0.70
N LEU A 11 34.42 -5.11 0.06
CA LEU A 11 35.38 -5.78 -0.80
C LEU A 11 36.27 -6.78 -0.06
N LYS A 12 36.39 -6.68 1.27
CA LYS A 12 37.08 -7.66 2.13
C LYS A 12 36.16 -8.78 2.65
N GLY A 13 34.89 -8.79 2.24
CA GLY A 13 33.92 -9.80 2.65
C GLY A 13 33.32 -9.58 4.04
N GLU A 14 33.52 -8.40 4.64
CA GLU A 14 32.89 -8.06 5.91
C GLU A 14 31.39 -7.78 5.72
N LYS A 15 30.54 -8.33 6.61
CA LYS A 15 29.10 -8.06 6.62
C LYS A 15 28.85 -6.66 7.16
N ILE A 16 28.52 -5.72 6.28
CA ILE A 16 28.19 -4.35 6.64
C ILE A 16 26.69 -4.25 6.84
N ILE A 17 26.29 -3.86 8.05
CA ILE A 17 24.91 -3.49 8.33
C ILE A 17 24.83 -1.98 8.12
N ALA A 18 24.05 -1.56 7.11
CA ALA A 18 23.78 -0.16 6.89
C ALA A 18 22.83 0.35 7.97
N ASP A 19 23.24 1.37 8.72
CA ASP A 19 22.30 2.12 9.55
C ASP A 19 21.25 2.77 8.62
N SER A 20 19.96 2.65 8.94
CA SER A 20 18.93 3.29 8.14
C SER A 20 19.11 4.81 8.22
N ALA A 21 19.65 5.41 7.16
CA ALA A 21 19.99 6.83 7.13
C ALA A 21 18.76 7.76 7.24
N VAL A 22 17.55 7.22 7.11
CA VAL A 22 16.31 7.99 7.09
C VAL A 22 15.47 7.63 8.31
N LYS A 23 15.36 8.56 9.26
CA LYS A 23 14.29 8.49 10.26
C LYS A 23 12.97 8.63 9.51
N HIS A 24 12.13 7.59 9.54
CA HIS A 24 10.75 7.72 9.08
C HIS A 24 10.08 8.81 9.91
N ARG A 25 9.68 9.91 9.26
CA ARG A 25 8.98 11.03 9.93
C ARG A 25 7.55 10.67 10.33
N ARG A 26 7.06 9.51 9.87
CA ARG A 26 5.70 9.04 10.05
C ARG A 26 5.64 8.06 11.23
N PRO A 27 4.58 8.11 12.06
CA PRO A 27 4.32 7.04 13.02
C PRO A 27 4.07 5.70 12.32
N ILE A 28 4.69 4.64 12.82
CA ILE A 28 4.62 3.28 12.28
C ILE A 28 4.13 2.35 13.40
N GLY A 29 3.31 1.37 13.06
CA GLY A 29 2.82 0.37 14.01
C GLY A 29 1.71 0.93 14.91
N PHE A 30 1.90 0.90 16.22
CA PHE A 30 0.86 1.29 17.18
C PHE A 30 0.47 2.77 17.12
N ASP A 31 1.40 3.64 16.73
CA ASP A 31 1.18 5.08 16.63
C ASP A 31 0.54 5.49 15.30
N GLU A 32 0.40 4.57 14.35
CA GLU A 32 -0.12 4.84 13.00
C GLU A 32 -1.64 5.12 13.04
N PRO A 33 -2.15 6.20 12.40
CA PRO A 33 -3.59 6.45 12.30
C PRO A 33 -4.31 5.29 11.61
N ARG A 34 -5.18 4.62 12.37
CA ARG A 34 -5.82 3.38 11.94
C ARG A 34 -7.09 3.63 11.14
N LEU A 35 -7.22 2.88 10.04
CA LEU A 35 -8.52 2.65 9.41
C LEU A 35 -9.33 1.67 10.26
N THR A 36 -10.63 1.93 10.30
CA THR A 36 -11.63 1.15 11.02
C THR A 36 -12.48 0.32 10.05
N TYR A 37 -13.22 -0.66 10.58
CA TYR A 37 -14.15 -1.47 9.80
C TYR A 37 -15.29 -0.66 9.12
N LYS A 38 -15.52 0.58 9.57
CA LYS A 38 -16.51 1.49 8.97
C LYS A 38 -15.96 2.23 7.75
N ASP A 39 -14.64 2.27 7.62
CA ASP A 39 -13.99 2.98 6.53
C ASP A 39 -14.13 2.20 5.23
N SER A 40 -14.42 2.96 4.18
CA SER A 40 -14.50 2.46 2.81
C SER A 40 -13.25 2.89 2.07
N VAL A 41 -12.62 1.97 1.34
CA VAL A 41 -11.33 2.21 0.68
C VAL A 41 -11.31 1.71 -0.76
N LEU A 42 -10.47 2.34 -1.58
CA LEU A 42 -9.94 1.76 -2.81
C LEU A 42 -8.51 1.31 -2.55
N TYR A 43 -8.08 0.20 -3.15
CA TYR A 43 -6.69 -0.22 -3.05
C TYR A 43 -5.93 0.08 -4.34
N LEU A 44 -4.63 0.26 -4.23
CA LEU A 44 -3.75 0.49 -5.37
C LEU A 44 -3.49 -0.84 -6.09
N LEU A 45 -3.83 -0.88 -7.38
CA LEU A 45 -3.63 -2.05 -8.22
C LEU A 45 -2.14 -2.27 -8.50
N GLU A 46 -1.72 -3.53 -8.48
CA GLU A 46 -0.41 -3.92 -8.97
C GLU A 46 -0.37 -3.99 -10.50
N PRO A 47 0.83 -3.82 -11.11
CA PRO A 47 1.02 -4.11 -12.52
C PRO A 47 0.58 -5.55 -12.82
N GLY A 48 -0.38 -5.70 -13.74
CA GLY A 48 -0.94 -7.02 -14.11
C GLY A 48 -2.22 -7.42 -13.39
N GLU A 49 -2.65 -6.73 -12.31
CA GLU A 49 -3.98 -6.98 -11.71
C GLU A 49 -5.13 -6.45 -12.60
N LEU A 50 -4.83 -5.54 -13.53
CA LEU A 50 -5.79 -4.99 -14.48
C LEU A 50 -5.46 -5.45 -15.90
N GLU A 51 -6.25 -6.35 -16.46
CA GLU A 51 -6.09 -6.88 -17.82
C GLU A 51 -6.53 -5.88 -18.93
N PHE A 52 -6.62 -4.58 -18.67
CA PHE A 52 -7.25 -3.62 -19.59
C PHE A 52 -6.38 -2.38 -19.94
N GLY A 53 -5.94 -2.36 -21.20
CA GLY A 53 -5.68 -1.16 -22.00
C GLY A 53 -4.39 -0.37 -21.73
N ASN A 54 -3.93 0.35 -22.75
CA ASN A 54 -2.77 1.27 -22.77
C ASN A 54 -2.92 2.46 -21.80
N ARG A 55 -3.01 2.22 -20.50
CA ARG A 55 -2.90 3.25 -19.46
C ARG A 55 -1.44 3.37 -19.02
N ARG A 56 -0.99 4.58 -18.74
CA ARG A 56 0.40 4.83 -18.38
C ARG A 56 0.70 4.15 -17.05
N ILE A 57 1.80 3.40 -17.02
CA ILE A 57 2.31 2.71 -15.82
C ILE A 57 2.49 3.68 -14.64
N THR A 58 2.69 4.96 -14.92
CA THR A 58 2.93 6.03 -13.95
C THR A 58 1.68 6.51 -13.20
N ASP A 59 0.48 6.22 -13.70
CA ASP A 59 -0.74 6.70 -13.07
C ASP A 59 -1.14 5.78 -11.91
N MET A 60 -1.48 6.34 -10.75
CA MET A 60 -1.97 5.58 -9.59
C MET A 60 -3.32 4.94 -9.93
N ASN A 61 -3.29 3.67 -10.34
CA ASN A 61 -4.48 2.91 -10.71
C ASN A 61 -5.16 2.35 -9.46
N TRP A 62 -6.23 3.02 -9.03
CA TRP A 62 -7.05 2.56 -7.91
C TRP A 62 -8.06 1.50 -8.34
N SER A 63 -8.42 0.60 -7.42
CA SER A 63 -9.42 -0.44 -7.64
C SER A 63 -10.75 0.14 -8.14
N PRO A 64 -11.44 -0.51 -9.10
CA PRO A 64 -12.72 -0.03 -9.61
C PRO A 64 -13.88 -0.21 -8.60
N LYS A 65 -13.65 -1.03 -7.57
CA LYS A 65 -14.61 -1.36 -6.51
C LYS A 65 -14.16 -0.79 -5.17
N VAL A 66 -15.14 -0.46 -4.34
CA VAL A 66 -14.96 -0.04 -2.96
C VAL A 66 -14.96 -1.24 -2.04
N TYR A 67 -14.01 -1.28 -1.12
CA TYR A 67 -13.84 -2.33 -0.13
C TYR A 67 -13.95 -1.77 1.29
N ARG A 68 -14.20 -2.65 2.25
CA ARG A 68 -14.11 -2.36 3.68
C ARG A 68 -12.93 -3.11 4.28
N ILE A 69 -12.45 -2.63 5.42
CA ILE A 69 -11.44 -3.33 6.20
C ILE A 69 -12.06 -4.59 6.82
N LYS A 70 -11.53 -5.75 6.47
CA LYS A 70 -11.88 -7.05 7.07
C LYS A 70 -11.15 -7.26 8.39
N GLU A 71 -9.83 -7.12 8.34
CA GLU A 71 -8.93 -7.34 9.47
C GLU A 71 -7.67 -6.51 9.30
N SER A 72 -6.96 -6.28 10.41
CA SER A 72 -5.69 -5.56 10.42
C SER A 72 -4.68 -6.24 11.32
N LEU A 73 -3.44 -6.40 10.85
CA LEU A 73 -2.31 -6.90 11.63
C LEU A 73 -1.43 -5.72 12.03
N ILE A 74 -1.17 -5.62 13.34
CA ILE A 74 -0.37 -4.55 13.92
C ILE A 74 0.83 -5.18 14.63
N GLN A 75 2.02 -4.69 14.32
CA GLN A 75 3.25 -5.06 15.03
C GLN A 75 4.04 -3.80 15.36
N LYS A 76 4.81 -3.85 16.46
CA LYS A 76 5.66 -2.73 16.87
C LYS A 76 6.71 -2.47 15.79
N ASN A 77 6.91 -1.21 15.42
CA ASN A 77 7.90 -0.77 14.43
C ASN A 77 7.70 -1.37 13.01
N GLN A 78 6.51 -1.88 12.69
CA GLN A 78 6.16 -2.34 11.34
C GLN A 78 4.88 -1.64 10.85
N PRO A 79 4.70 -1.45 9.54
CA PRO A 79 3.49 -0.87 9.00
C PRO A 79 2.28 -1.76 9.30
N VAL A 80 1.12 -1.14 9.52
CA VAL A 80 -0.13 -1.88 9.70
C VAL A 80 -0.53 -2.53 8.37
N LEU A 81 -0.81 -3.83 8.39
CA LEU A 81 -1.32 -4.56 7.25
C LEU A 81 -2.83 -4.66 7.33
N TYR A 82 -3.51 -4.44 6.21
CA TYR A 82 -4.96 -4.49 6.09
C TYR A 82 -5.39 -5.54 5.07
N TRP A 83 -6.34 -6.38 5.45
CA TRP A 83 -7.06 -7.23 4.51
C TRP A 83 -8.42 -6.61 4.22
N LEU A 84 -8.86 -6.76 2.98
CA LEU A 84 -10.03 -6.10 2.46
C LEU A 84 -11.14 -7.11 2.16
N MET A 85 -12.39 -6.65 2.26
CA MET A 85 -13.55 -7.39 1.82
C MET A 85 -14.54 -6.48 1.10
N ASP A 86 -15.14 -6.97 0.03
CA ASP A 86 -16.26 -6.35 -0.65
C ASP A 86 -17.59 -6.70 0.03
N LYS A 87 -18.68 -6.21 -0.55
CA LYS A 87 -20.05 -6.47 -0.05
C LYS A 87 -20.45 -7.96 -0.05
N ASN A 88 -19.78 -8.79 -0.84
CA ASN A 88 -20.05 -10.22 -0.96
C ASN A 88 -19.12 -11.05 -0.05
N GLY A 89 -18.24 -10.41 0.71
CA GLY A 89 -17.25 -11.09 1.55
C GLY A 89 -15.97 -11.48 0.81
N ASN A 90 -15.82 -11.10 -0.46
CA ASN A 90 -14.65 -11.44 -1.27
C ASN A 90 -13.64 -10.29 -1.26
N GLY A 91 -12.36 -10.58 -1.37
CA GLY A 91 -11.31 -9.57 -1.39
C GLY A 91 -10.07 -10.06 -2.12
N PRO A 92 -9.08 -9.18 -2.35
CA PRO A 92 -7.78 -9.59 -2.83
C PRO A 92 -7.14 -10.61 -1.88
N GLU A 93 -6.38 -11.56 -2.43
CA GLU A 93 -5.67 -12.60 -1.65
C GLU A 93 -4.42 -12.08 -0.92
N ARG A 94 -4.25 -10.75 -0.84
CA ARG A 94 -3.09 -10.08 -0.25
C ARG A 94 -3.51 -8.96 0.70
N SER A 95 -2.55 -8.57 1.54
CA SER A 95 -2.71 -7.45 2.46
C SER A 95 -2.13 -6.16 1.88
N PHE A 96 -2.53 -5.03 2.45
CA PHE A 96 -2.16 -3.70 2.00
C PHE A 96 -1.64 -2.85 3.16
N VAL A 97 -0.65 -1.99 2.89
CA VAL A 97 -0.25 -0.93 3.82
C VAL A 97 -1.13 0.31 3.61
N ARG A 98 -1.11 1.24 4.58
CA ARG A 98 -1.97 2.44 4.54
C ARG A 98 -1.81 3.30 3.28
N GLU A 99 -0.61 3.37 2.71
CA GLU A 99 -0.26 4.10 1.47
C GLU A 99 -0.90 3.49 0.22
N GLN A 100 -1.14 2.18 0.25
CA GLN A 100 -1.81 1.46 -0.83
C GLN A 100 -3.33 1.56 -0.73
N LEU A 101 -3.85 2.31 0.24
CA LEU A 101 -5.29 2.48 0.47
C LEU A 101 -5.70 3.95 0.37
N LEU A 102 -6.67 4.22 -0.51
CA LEU A 102 -7.35 5.50 -0.60
C LEU A 102 -8.65 5.47 0.20
N LEU A 103 -8.77 6.34 1.20
CA LEU A 103 -10.00 6.47 1.99
C LEU A 103 -11.10 7.12 1.14
N VAL A 104 -12.15 6.36 0.83
CA VAL A 104 -13.34 6.83 0.12
C VAL A 104 -14.19 7.64 1.10
N ASN A 105 -14.03 8.96 1.05
CA ASN A 105 -14.94 9.90 1.69
C ASN A 105 -15.95 10.45 0.66
N ASN A 106 -17.01 11.11 1.14
CA ASN A 106 -18.05 11.72 0.29
C ASN A 106 -17.51 12.76 -0.72
N ASN A 107 -16.24 13.19 -0.59
CA ASN A 107 -15.62 14.19 -1.45
C ASN A 107 -14.77 13.59 -2.58
N ILE A 108 -14.58 12.26 -2.64
CA ILE A 108 -13.86 11.62 -3.74
C ILE A 108 -14.79 11.45 -4.94
N LYS A 109 -14.45 12.12 -6.05
CA LYS A 109 -15.12 11.91 -7.33
C LYS A 109 -14.66 10.56 -7.91
N TYR A 110 -15.57 9.60 -7.98
CA TYR A 110 -15.34 8.35 -8.69
C TYR A 110 -15.03 8.62 -10.17
N PRO A 111 -14.19 7.79 -10.82
CA PRO A 111 -14.07 7.80 -12.26
C PRO A 111 -15.47 7.60 -12.89
N PRO A 112 -15.76 8.25 -14.02
CA PRO A 112 -17.07 8.19 -14.64
C PRO A 112 -17.54 6.75 -14.88
N LYS A 113 -18.82 6.47 -14.57
CA LYS A 113 -19.44 5.14 -14.69
C LYS A 113 -19.31 4.48 -16.07
N TRP A 114 -19.09 5.25 -17.14
CA TRP A 114 -18.88 4.71 -18.49
C TRP A 114 -17.58 3.91 -18.62
N ILE A 115 -16.61 4.11 -17.73
CA ILE A 115 -15.40 3.28 -17.63
C ILE A 115 -15.72 1.88 -17.08
N LEU A 116 -16.81 1.75 -16.30
CA LEU A 116 -17.24 0.50 -15.67
C LEU A 116 -18.24 -0.30 -16.53
N LYS A 117 -18.61 0.20 -17.72
CA LYS A 117 -19.69 -0.34 -18.57
C LYS A 117 -19.23 -1.27 -19.69
N GLN A 118 -17.94 -1.58 -19.82
CA GLN A 118 -17.47 -2.54 -20.84
C GLN A 118 -17.34 -3.95 -20.25
N TYR A 119 -18.46 -4.48 -19.78
CA TYR A 119 -18.65 -5.91 -19.51
C TYR A 119 -19.73 -6.44 -20.44
#